data_AF-A0A838QT98-F1
#
_entry.id   AF-A0A838QT98-F1
#
_cell.length_a   1.000
_cell.length_b   1.000
_cell.length_c   1.000
_cell.angle_alpha   90.00
_cell.angle_beta   90.00
_cell.angle_gamma   90.00
#
_symmetry.space_group_name_H-M   'P 1'
#
loop_
_entity.id
_entity.type
_entity.pdbx_description
1 polymer ?
#
loop_
_entity_poly.entity_id
_entity_poly.type
_entity_poly.pdbx_seq_one_letter_code
_entity_poly.pdbx_strand_id
1 'polypeptide(L)'
;MQLKVYVPRTIEIPTDYLPALAKRALDALGETGGDAQATRGHLVRQAVLDGLLRELDELRVGETGVDLFCDPQGEAPLEIDNRSLTMPELIDALQPAKAPISSKRGSDLADRMRGKDERVIPARRAA
;
A
#
# COMPACT_ATOMS: atom_id res chain seq x y z
N MET A 1 -43.61 -8.40 -0.80
CA MET A 1 -42.62 -7.76 -1.68
C MET A 1 -41.67 -6.97 -0.80
N GLN A 2 -40.36 -7.23 -0.87
CA GLN A 2 -39.34 -6.53 -0.08
C GLN A 2 -38.52 -5.65 -1.04
N LEU A 3 -38.41 -4.35 -0.73
CA LEU A 3 -37.68 -3.38 -1.53
C LEU A 3 -36.40 -3.00 -0.78
N LYS A 4 -35.23 -3.18 -1.41
CA LYS A 4 -33.95 -2.70 -0.89
C LYS A 4 -33.65 -1.34 -1.52
N VAL A 5 -33.52 -0.31 -0.68
CA VAL A 5 -33.19 1.05 -1.11
C VAL A 5 -31.76 1.33 -0.69
N TYR A 6 -30.87 1.50 -1.66
CA TYR A 6 -29.48 1.85 -1.40
C TYR A 6 -29.35 3.35 -1.20
N VAL A 7 -28.80 3.75 -0.05
CA VAL A 7 -28.52 5.15 0.27
C VAL A 7 -27.01 5.38 0.14
N PRO A 8 -26.57 6.43 -0.58
CA PRO A 8 -25.16 6.79 -0.62
C PRO A 8 -24.59 6.97 0.78
N ARG A 9 -23.43 6.37 1.03
CA ARG A 9 -22.69 6.53 2.29
C ARG A 9 -21.23 6.82 1.99
N THR A 10 -20.66 7.70 2.80
CA THR A 10 -19.20 7.88 2.86
C THR A 10 -18.63 6.88 3.85
N ILE A 11 -17.56 6.22 3.45
CA ILE A 11 -16.80 5.32 4.31
C ILE A 11 -15.33 5.77 4.29
N GLU A 12 -14.65 5.56 5.41
CA GLU A 12 -13.23 5.84 5.53
C GLU A 12 -12.49 4.52 5.73
N ILE A 13 -11.57 4.22 4.82
CA ILE A 13 -10.67 3.08 4.93
C ILE A 13 -9.27 3.64 5.15
N PRO A 14 -8.62 3.36 6.30
CA PRO A 14 -7.27 3.85 6.54
C PRO A 14 -6.29 3.35 5.46
N THR A 15 -5.43 4.24 4.99
CA THR A 15 -4.51 3.99 3.87
C THR A 15 -3.63 2.77 4.09
N ASP A 16 -3.23 2.50 5.33
CA ASP A 16 -2.39 1.35 5.71
C ASP A 16 -3.05 -0.01 5.39
N TYR A 17 -4.38 -0.06 5.31
CA TYR A 17 -5.11 -1.28 4.95
C TYR A 17 -5.28 -1.46 3.44
N LEU A 18 -5.14 -0.39 2.64
CA LEU A 18 -5.43 -0.43 1.21
C LEU A 18 -4.58 -1.45 0.42
N PRO A 19 -3.25 -1.59 0.64
CA PRO A 19 -2.46 -2.60 -0.09
C PRO A 19 -2.95 -4.03 0.18
N ALA A 20 -3.24 -4.33 1.44
CA ALA A 20 -3.70 -5.66 1.86
C ALA A 20 -5.12 -5.96 1.35
N LEU A 21 -6.00 -4.94 1.35
CA LEU A 21 -7.33 -5.03 0.78
C LEU A 21 -7.30 -5.24 -0.73
N ALA A 22 -6.49 -4.47 -1.46
CA ALA A 22 -6.37 -4.59 -2.90
C ALA A 22 -5.86 -5.98 -3.30
N LYS A 23 -4.90 -6.53 -2.55
CA LYS A 23 -4.41 -7.90 -2.77
C LYS A 23 -5.50 -8.94 -2.56
N ARG A 24 -6.23 -8.89 -1.44
CA ARG A 24 -7.31 -9.87 -1.18
C ARG A 24 -8.48 -9.73 -2.15
N ALA A 25 -8.79 -8.50 -2.56
CA ALA A 25 -9.80 -8.25 -3.59
C ALA A 25 -9.37 -8.84 -4.94
N LEU A 26 -8.08 -8.74 -5.31
CA LEU A 26 -7.53 -9.41 -6.48
C LEU A 26 -7.65 -10.94 -6.36
N ASP A 27 -7.28 -11.51 -5.20
CA ASP A 27 -7.40 -12.95 -4.96
C ASP A 27 -8.86 -13.43 -5.10
N ALA A 28 -9.84 -12.62 -4.67
CA ALA A 28 -11.26 -12.91 -4.78
C ALA A 28 -11.80 -12.88 -6.22
N LEU A 29 -11.12 -12.19 -7.14
CA LEU A 29 -11.47 -12.17 -8.57
C LEU A 29 -11.05 -13.46 -9.30
N GLY A 30 -10.14 -14.25 -8.71
CA GLY A 30 -9.65 -15.47 -9.32
C GLY A 30 -8.79 -15.23 -10.56
N GLU A 31 -8.77 -16.20 -11.47
CA GLU A 31 -7.84 -16.22 -12.63
C GLU A 31 -8.02 -15.04 -13.60
N THR A 32 -9.20 -14.41 -13.63
CA THR A 32 -9.49 -13.25 -14.49
C THR A 32 -9.14 -11.91 -13.86
N GLY A 33 -8.68 -11.88 -12.60
CA GLY A 33 -8.43 -10.65 -11.85
C GLY A 33 -7.27 -9.79 -12.38
N GLY A 34 -6.36 -10.36 -13.17
CA GLY A 34 -5.17 -9.66 -13.66
C GLY A 34 -5.48 -8.46 -14.56
N ASP A 35 -6.54 -8.55 -15.36
CA ASP A 35 -6.98 -7.50 -16.29
C ASP A 35 -8.12 -6.64 -15.74
N ALA A 36 -8.60 -6.95 -14.53
CA ALA A 36 -9.72 -6.24 -13.93
C ALA A 36 -9.30 -4.82 -13.55
N GLN A 37 -10.10 -3.84 -13.98
CA GLN A 37 -9.98 -2.46 -13.53
C GLN A 37 -10.20 -2.40 -12.02
N ALA A 38 -9.31 -1.70 -11.32
CA ALA A 38 -9.49 -1.45 -9.91
C ALA A 38 -10.63 -0.45 -9.72
N THR A 39 -11.58 -0.79 -8.84
CA THR A 39 -12.72 0.09 -8.53
C THR A 39 -12.87 0.18 -7.01
N ARG A 40 -13.57 1.23 -6.55
CA ARG A 40 -13.91 1.36 -5.14
C ARG A 40 -14.71 0.15 -4.66
N GLY A 41 -15.64 -0.38 -5.46
CA GLY A 41 -16.47 -1.53 -5.13
C GLY A 41 -15.67 -2.77 -4.75
N HIS A 42 -14.55 -3.04 -5.43
CA HIS A 42 -13.63 -4.12 -5.04
C HIS A 42 -13.10 -3.93 -3.61
N LEU A 43 -12.60 -2.72 -3.30
CA LEU A 43 -12.03 -2.41 -1.99
C LEU A 43 -13.08 -2.41 -0.88
N VAL A 44 -14.25 -1.82 -1.12
CA VAL A 44 -15.34 -1.76 -0.12
C VAL A 44 -15.86 -3.15 0.20
N ARG A 45 -16.12 -3.98 -0.82
CA ARG A 45 -16.58 -5.36 -0.62
C ARG A 45 -15.57 -6.15 0.20
N GLN A 46 -14.29 -6.05 -0.13
CA GLN A 46 -13.25 -6.73 0.63
C GLN A 46 -13.16 -6.21 2.07
N ALA A 47 -13.30 -4.89 2.30
CA ALA A 47 -13.27 -4.32 3.64
C ALA A 47 -14.44 -4.78 4.51
N VAL A 48 -15.63 -4.96 3.91
CA VAL A 48 -16.77 -5.58 4.59
C VAL A 48 -16.46 -7.04 4.91
N LEU A 49 -15.98 -7.84 3.95
CA LEU A 49 -15.67 -9.25 4.18
C LEU A 49 -14.58 -9.45 5.26
N ASP A 50 -13.60 -8.56 5.31
CA ASP A 50 -12.53 -8.57 6.31
C ASP A 50 -12.98 -8.09 7.71
N GLY A 51 -14.19 -7.54 7.83
CA GLY A 51 -14.71 -7.00 9.10
C GLY A 51 -14.07 -5.69 9.54
N LEU A 52 -13.52 -4.93 8.59
CA LEU A 52 -13.03 -3.56 8.84
C LEU A 52 -14.19 -2.58 9.00
N LEU A 53 -15.32 -2.84 8.33
CA LEU A 53 -16.53 -2.01 8.34
C LEU A 53 -17.65 -2.74 9.10
N ARG A 54 -17.51 -2.83 10.43
CA ARG A 54 -18.41 -3.63 11.29
C ARG A 54 -19.87 -3.19 11.21
N GLU A 55 -20.09 -1.90 10.99
CA GLU A 55 -21.41 -1.31 10.79
C GLU A 55 -22.11 -1.78 9.51
N LEU A 56 -21.39 -2.45 8.61
CA LEU A 56 -21.89 -3.02 7.36
C LEU A 56 -21.93 -4.55 7.38
N ASP A 57 -21.64 -5.21 8.52
CA ASP A 57 -21.60 -6.67 8.60
C ASP A 57 -22.95 -7.33 8.25
N GLU A 58 -24.07 -6.64 8.47
CA GLU A 58 -25.42 -7.09 8.08
C GLU A 58 -25.60 -7.24 6.56
N LEU A 59 -24.72 -6.62 5.77
CA LEU A 59 -24.74 -6.70 4.30
C LEU A 59 -24.03 -7.95 3.78
N ARG A 60 -23.36 -8.74 4.63
CA ARG A 60 -22.72 -9.99 4.20
C ARG A 60 -23.77 -11.02 3.80
N VAL A 61 -23.56 -11.66 2.66
CA VAL A 61 -24.42 -12.71 2.13
C VAL A 61 -23.57 -13.95 1.86
N GLY A 62 -23.65 -14.93 2.76
CA GLY A 62 -22.80 -16.11 2.71
C GLY A 62 -21.34 -15.80 3.02
N GLU A 63 -20.41 -16.59 2.47
CA GLU A 63 -18.97 -16.48 2.79
C GLU A 63 -18.25 -15.40 1.97
N THR A 64 -18.69 -15.15 0.74
CA THR A 64 -17.99 -14.27 -0.23
C THR A 64 -18.86 -13.15 -0.78
N GLY A 65 -20.16 -13.16 -0.50
CA GLY A 65 -21.11 -12.17 -1.02
C GLY A 65 -21.27 -10.97 -0.11
N VAL A 66 -21.48 -9.80 -0.71
CA VAL A 66 -21.88 -8.57 -0.01
C VAL A 66 -23.00 -7.88 -0.78
N ASP A 67 -24.10 -7.57 -0.10
CA ASP A 67 -25.28 -6.89 -0.60
C ASP A 67 -25.06 -5.37 -0.64
N LEU A 68 -24.19 -4.94 -1.56
CA LEU A 68 -23.87 -3.54 -1.81
C LEU A 68 -24.15 -3.18 -3.28
N PHE A 69 -24.70 -1.99 -3.49
CA PHE A 69 -24.76 -1.36 -4.82
C PHE A 69 -23.41 -0.69 -5.14
N CYS A 70 -22.39 -1.52 -5.30
CA CYS A 70 -21.08 -1.15 -5.84
C CYS A 70 -20.75 -2.19 -6.92
N ASP A 71 -21.35 -2.06 -8.09
CA ASP A 71 -21.09 -2.97 -9.21
C ASP A 71 -19.74 -2.59 -9.84
N PRO A 72 -18.69 -3.43 -9.71
CA PRO A 72 -17.40 -3.12 -10.29
C PRO A 72 -17.42 -3.01 -11.82
N GLN A 73 -18.44 -3.57 -12.49
CA GLN A 73 -18.60 -3.47 -13.95
C GLN A 73 -19.22 -2.13 -14.40
N GLY A 74 -19.88 -1.41 -13.49
CA GLY A 74 -20.55 -0.14 -13.77
C GLY A 74 -19.93 1.08 -13.08
N GLU A 75 -18.90 0.86 -12.26
CA GLU A 75 -18.22 1.91 -11.51
C GLU A 75 -17.01 2.47 -12.27
N ALA A 76 -16.75 3.77 -12.08
CA ALA A 76 -15.54 4.39 -12.61
C ALA A 76 -14.29 3.74 -11.97
N PRO A 77 -13.26 3.42 -12.77
CA PRO A 77 -11.99 2.94 -12.25
C PRO A 77 -11.35 3.93 -11.28
N LEU A 78 -10.57 3.41 -10.34
CA LEU A 78 -9.70 4.21 -9.48
C LEU A 78 -8.54 4.77 -10.32
N GLU A 79 -8.20 6.03 -10.07
CA GLU A 79 -7.15 6.73 -10.79
C GLU A 79 -6.07 7.24 -9.82
N ILE A 80 -4.82 7.07 -10.24
CA ILE A 80 -3.66 7.74 -9.65
C ILE A 80 -2.97 8.49 -10.78
N ASP A 81 -2.63 9.76 -10.56
CA ASP A 81 -2.02 10.63 -11.57
C ASP A 81 -2.80 10.69 -12.91
N ASN A 82 -4.14 10.71 -12.83
CA ASN A 82 -5.07 10.70 -13.98
C ASN A 82 -4.94 9.45 -14.89
N ARG A 83 -4.48 8.33 -14.35
CA ARG A 83 -4.43 7.04 -15.04
C ARG A 83 -5.28 6.02 -14.28
N SER A 84 -6.22 5.40 -14.99
CA SER A 84 -6.96 4.24 -14.49
C SER A 84 -6.02 3.05 -14.33
N LEU A 85 -6.15 2.34 -13.21
CA LEU A 85 -5.26 1.23 -12.85
C LEU A 85 -6.00 -0.11 -12.87
N THR A 86 -5.30 -1.18 -13.25
CA THR A 86 -5.72 -2.54 -12.92
C THR A 86 -5.51 -2.83 -11.44
N MET A 87 -6.14 -3.89 -10.92
CA MET A 87 -5.93 -4.32 -9.53
C MET A 87 -4.44 -4.58 -9.18
N PRO A 88 -3.64 -5.27 -10.03
CA PRO A 88 -2.19 -5.37 -9.83
C PRO A 88 -1.47 -4.02 -9.80
N GLU A 89 -1.77 -3.13 -10.75
CA GLU A 89 -1.15 -1.80 -10.82
C GLU A 89 -1.48 -0.95 -9.59
N LEU A 90 -2.70 -1.04 -9.06
CA LEU A 90 -3.09 -0.39 -7.82
C LEU A 90 -2.28 -0.92 -6.63
N ILE A 91 -2.09 -2.24 -6.53
CA ILE A 91 -1.29 -2.84 -5.45
C ILE A 91 0.14 -2.30 -5.49
N ASP A 92 0.75 -2.23 -6.67
CA ASP A 92 2.11 -1.71 -6.83
C ASP A 92 2.21 -0.22 -6.50
N ALA A 93 1.22 0.58 -6.89
CA ALA A 93 1.16 2.01 -6.58
C ALA A 93 0.94 2.30 -5.08
N LEU A 94 0.26 1.41 -4.37
CA LEU A 94 -0.01 1.53 -2.94
C LEU A 94 1.15 1.04 -2.06
N GLN A 95 2.12 0.32 -2.62
CA GLN A 95 3.29 -0.08 -1.85
C GLN A 95 4.11 1.15 -1.45
N PRO A 96 4.57 1.25 -0.19
CA PRO A 96 5.44 2.34 0.21
C PRO A 96 6.66 2.34 -0.71
N ALA A 97 7.02 3.52 -1.23
CA ALA A 97 8.20 3.68 -2.07
C ALA A 97 9.36 2.97 -1.40
N LYS A 98 9.87 1.92 -2.05
CA LYS A 98 11.03 1.17 -1.58
C LYS A 98 12.12 2.21 -1.41
N ALA A 99 12.48 2.51 -0.15
CA ALA A 99 13.47 3.53 0.14
C ALA A 99 14.68 3.27 -0.77
N PRO A 100 15.16 4.26 -1.54
CA PRO A 100 16.34 4.05 -2.35
C PRO A 100 17.41 3.56 -1.39
N ILE A 101 17.85 2.32 -1.58
CA ILE A 101 18.97 1.76 -0.85
C ILE A 101 20.07 2.76 -1.12
N SER A 102 20.39 3.59 -0.12
CA SER A 102 21.43 4.59 -0.24
C SER A 102 22.66 3.81 -0.68
N SER A 103 23.04 3.96 -1.95
CA SER A 103 24.29 3.43 -2.43
C SER A 103 25.33 4.01 -1.49
N LYS A 104 26.00 3.12 -0.77
CA LYS A 104 27.03 3.41 0.22
C LYS A 104 28.18 4.13 -0.50
N ARG A 105 28.01 5.43 -0.77
CA ARG A 105 29.10 6.33 -1.17
C ARG A 105 29.82 6.70 0.11
N GLY A 106 30.85 5.94 0.43
CA GLY A 106 31.80 6.29 1.47
C GLY A 106 32.29 5.10 2.29
N SER A 107 33.21 4.31 1.73
CA SER A 107 34.15 3.53 2.55
C SER A 107 35.37 3.05 1.76
N ASP A 108 36.05 3.91 1.01
CA ASP A 108 37.34 3.54 0.36
C ASP A 108 38.43 4.63 0.42
N LEU A 109 38.32 5.60 1.34
CA LEU A 109 39.36 6.62 1.54
C LEU A 109 39.81 6.79 2.99
N ALA A 110 39.63 5.77 3.84
CA ALA A 110 40.04 5.81 5.25
C ALA A 110 41.11 4.77 5.63
N ASP A 111 41.67 4.03 4.67
CA ASP A 111 42.57 2.88 4.95
C ASP A 111 43.97 2.99 4.33
N ARG A 112 44.50 4.22 4.15
CA ARG A 112 45.84 4.40 3.53
C ARG A 112 46.81 5.36 4.19
N MET A 113 46.58 5.80 5.43
CA MET A 113 47.56 6.63 6.16
C MET A 113 47.78 6.16 7.60
N ARG A 114 47.97 4.85 7.81
CA ARG A 114 48.49 4.32 9.07
C ARG A 114 49.93 3.82 8.86
N GLY A 115 50.88 4.66 9.27
CA GLY A 115 52.26 4.25 9.54
C GLY A 115 53.32 5.08 8.85
N LYS A 116 53.90 6.04 9.57
CA LYS A 116 55.26 5.90 10.11
C LYS A 116 55.67 7.16 10.88
N ASP A 117 56.08 6.88 12.11
CA ASP A 117 56.88 7.64 13.07
C ASP A 117 57.50 8.97 12.63
N GLU A 118 57.23 10.04 13.39
CA GLU A 118 58.29 10.98 13.70
C GLU A 118 58.12 11.60 15.10
N ARG A 119 59.27 11.76 15.75
CA ARG A 119 59.50 11.83 17.20
C ARG A 119 59.10 13.18 17.79
N VAL A 120 58.38 13.16 18.92
CA VAL A 120 58.17 14.35 19.76
C VAL A 120 59.41 14.55 20.63
N ILE A 121 60.11 15.68 20.44
CA ILE A 121 61.16 16.15 21.35
C ILE A 121 60.55 17.25 22.24
N PRO A 122 60.62 17.18 23.58
CA PRO A 122 60.13 18.24 24.45
C PRO A 122 61.26 19.22 24.82
N ALA A 123 61.06 20.52 24.61
CA ALA A 123 61.92 21.56 25.16
C ALA A 123 61.11 22.53 26.05
N ARG A 124 61.74 22.90 27.16
CA ARG A 124 61.15 23.36 28.43
C ARG A 124 60.67 24.82 28.42
N ARG A 125 59.68 25.09 29.28
CA ARG A 125 59.19 26.41 29.71
C ARG A 125 60.29 27.14 30.49
N ALA A 126 60.66 28.35 30.08
CA ALA A 126 61.46 29.26 30.90
C ALA A 126 60.54 30.10 31.81
N ALA A 127 61.03 30.34 33.02
CA ALA A 127 60.43 31.24 34.02
C ALA A 127 60.66 32.71 33.65
#